data_AF-A0A0F8Y0R8-F1
#
_entry.id   AF-A0A0F8Y0R8-F1
#
_cell.length_a   1.000
_cell.length_b   1.000
_cell.length_c   1.000
_cell.angle_alpha   90.00
_cell.angle_beta   90.00
_cell.angle_gamma   90.00
#
_symmetry.space_group_name_H-M   'P 1'
#
loop_
_entity.id
_entity.type
_entity.pdbx_description
1 polymer ?
#
loop_
_entity_poly.entity_id
_entity_poly.type
_entity_poly.pdbx_seq_one_letter_code
_entity_poly.pdbx_strand_id
1 'polypeptide(L)'
;VNPDCKTLDVQPREGEGIGLVEAPRGLLLYHIWSDNEGLCEKANLLVATNHNIAGIEKTLMHVAKQIFEDNVLDSLKLPEPWIK
;
A
#
# COMPACT_ATOMS: atom_id res chain seq x y z
N VAL A 1 -25.78 -6.47 -5.60
CA VAL A 1 -24.86 -7.29 -4.76
C VAL A 1 -23.65 -7.58 -5.63
N ASN A 2 -22.43 -7.27 -5.18
CA ASN A 2 -21.21 -7.39 -6.00
C ASN A 2 -20.97 -8.86 -6.40
N PRO A 3 -20.90 -9.21 -7.71
CA PRO A 3 -20.78 -10.59 -8.18
C PRO A 3 -19.43 -11.26 -7.83
N ASP A 4 -18.41 -10.49 -7.49
CA ASP A 4 -17.10 -11.02 -7.08
C ASP A 4 -17.06 -11.48 -5.62
N CYS A 5 -18.05 -11.09 -4.83
CA CYS A 5 -18.21 -11.63 -3.48
C CYS A 5 -18.92 -12.97 -3.60
N LYS A 6 -18.15 -14.06 -3.76
CA LYS A 6 -18.70 -15.41 -3.60
C LYS A 6 -19.20 -15.52 -2.17
N THR A 7 -20.51 -15.38 -1.97
CA THR A 7 -21.18 -15.81 -0.76
C THR A 7 -21.14 -17.33 -0.75
N LEU A 8 -19.99 -17.89 -0.37
CA LEU A 8 -19.87 -19.31 -0.10
C LEU A 8 -20.86 -19.64 1.03
N ASP A 9 -21.53 -20.78 0.95
CA ASP A 9 -22.39 -21.31 2.03
C ASP A 9 -21.52 -21.72 3.24
N VAL A 10 -20.88 -20.74 3.87
CA VAL A 10 -20.01 -20.92 5.04
C VAL A 10 -20.76 -20.41 6.25
N GLN A 11 -20.92 -21.28 7.24
CA GLN A 11 -21.45 -20.88 8.54
C GLN A 11 -20.40 -20.00 9.25
N PRO A 12 -20.79 -18.80 9.73
CA PRO A 12 -19.91 -17.96 10.53
C PRO A 12 -19.34 -18.73 11.73
N ARG A 13 -18.06 -18.49 12.03
CA ARG A 13 -17.36 -19.10 13.15
C ARG A 13 -16.14 -18.28 13.52
N GLU A 14 -15.66 -18.50 14.74
CA GLU A 14 -14.38 -17.97 15.17
C GLU A 14 -13.25 -18.52 14.28
N GLY A 15 -12.31 -17.64 13.93
CA GLY A 15 -11.22 -18.03 13.07
C GLY A 15 -10.20 -16.94 12.79
N GLU A 16 -9.09 -17.38 12.21
CA GLU A 16 -8.00 -16.55 11.72
C GLU A 16 -7.75 -16.89 10.25
N GLY A 17 -7.64 -15.87 9.41
CA GLY A 17 -7.45 -16.02 7.97
C GLY A 17 -6.37 -15.09 7.44
N ILE A 18 -5.51 -15.62 6.57
CA ILE A 18 -4.49 -14.85 5.86
C ILE A 18 -4.77 -14.96 4.35
N GLY A 19 -4.93 -13.83 3.68
CA GLY A 19 -5.03 -13.71 2.24
C GLY A 19 -3.85 -12.93 1.69
N LEU A 20 -3.18 -13.46 0.67
CA LEU A 20 -2.07 -12.81 -0.02
C LEU A 20 -2.37 -12.75 -1.51
N VAL A 21 -2.27 -11.56 -2.09
CA VAL A 21 -2.44 -11.34 -3.52
C VAL A 21 -1.41 -10.35 -4.05
N GLU A 22 -1.10 -10.44 -5.34
CA GLU A 22 -0.33 -9.41 -6.04
C GLU A 22 -1.27 -8.28 -6.47
N ALA A 23 -1.13 -7.12 -5.84
CA ALA A 23 -1.80 -5.90 -6.27
C ALA A 23 -0.94 -5.17 -7.31
N PRO A 24 -1.48 -4.18 -8.05
CA PRO A 24 -0.72 -3.47 -9.10
C PRO A 24 0.57 -2.77 -8.65
N ARG A 25 0.77 -2.59 -7.33
CA ARG A 25 1.94 -1.91 -6.74
C ARG A 25 2.79 -2.82 -5.84
N GLY A 26 2.55 -4.13 -5.87
CA GLY A 26 3.23 -5.13 -5.04
C GLY A 26 2.28 -5.95 -4.16
N LEU A 27 2.86 -6.72 -3.24
CA LEU A 27 2.14 -7.67 -2.38
C LEU A 27 1.13 -6.99 -1.46
N LEU A 28 -0.09 -7.53 -1.43
CA LEU A 28 -1.15 -7.13 -0.52
C LEU A 28 -1.52 -8.30 0.38
N LEU A 29 -1.32 -8.11 1.68
CA LEU A 29 -1.63 -9.10 2.71
C LEU A 29 -2.79 -8.62 3.59
N TYR A 30 -3.79 -9.48 3.68
CA TYR A 30 -4.92 -9.38 4.60
C TYR A 30 -4.75 -10.43 5.70
N HIS A 31 -4.73 -10.02 6.96
CA HIS A 31 -4.71 -10.93 8.10
C HIS A 31 -5.85 -10.54 9.04
N ILE A 32 -6.88 -11.38 9.11
CA ILE A 32 -8.16 -11.06 9.75
C ILE A 32 -8.49 -12.13 10.79
N TRP A 33 -9.04 -11.69 11.91
CA TRP A 33 -9.62 -12.54 12.95
C TRP A 33 -11.12 -12.27 13.05
N SER A 34 -11.91 -13.32 13.19
CA SER A 34 -13.36 -13.24 13.38
C SER A 34 -13.81 -13.90 14.68
N ASP A 35 -14.89 -13.37 15.25
CA ASP A 35 -15.58 -13.97 16.40
C ASP A 35 -16.52 -15.13 15.98
N ASN A 36 -17.25 -15.68 16.95
CA ASN A 36 -18.22 -16.76 16.73
C ASN A 36 -19.39 -16.41 15.80
N GLU A 37 -19.72 -15.12 15.66
CA GLU A 37 -20.74 -14.62 14.73
C GLU A 37 -20.14 -14.27 13.35
N GLY A 38 -18.83 -14.47 13.17
CA GLY A 38 -18.09 -14.15 11.95
C GLY A 38 -17.78 -12.67 11.78
N LEU A 39 -17.93 -11.84 12.82
CA LEU A 39 -17.60 -10.43 12.78
C LEU A 39 -16.10 -10.24 12.98
N CYS A 40 -15.52 -9.29 12.23
CA CYS A 40 -14.09 -8.99 12.29
C CYS A 40 -13.75 -8.29 13.62
N GLU A 41 -13.01 -8.97 14.49
CA GLU A 41 -12.52 -8.39 15.76
C GLU A 41 -11.18 -7.66 15.58
N LYS A 42 -10.35 -8.13 14.64
CA LYS A 42 -9.02 -7.60 14.40
C LYS A 42 -8.66 -7.77 12.93
N ALA A 43 -7.94 -6.79 12.40
CA ALA A 43 -7.32 -6.87 11.09
C ALA A 43 -5.90 -6.29 11.14
N ASN A 44 -4.98 -6.96 10.46
CA ASN A 44 -3.67 -6.44 10.10
C ASN A 44 -3.55 -6.43 8.57
N LEU A 45 -3.31 -5.25 8.00
CA LEU A 45 -3.27 -5.03 6.56
C LEU A 45 -1.88 -4.53 6.18
N LEU A 46 -1.12 -5.34 5.44
CA LEU A 46 0.12 -4.90 4.83
C LEU A 46 -0.14 -4.60 3.35
N VAL A 47 -0.38 -3.32 3.08
CA VAL A 47 -0.73 -2.84 1.74
C VAL A 47 0.52 -2.69 0.89
N ALA A 48 0.40 -2.99 -0.40
CA ALA A 48 1.48 -2.99 -1.40
C ALA A 48 2.54 -1.89 -1.22
N THR A 49 2.13 -0.62 -1.21
CA THR A 49 3.06 0.52 -1.14
C THR A 49 3.85 0.58 0.18
N ASN A 50 3.35 -0.01 1.27
CA ASN A 50 4.06 0.01 2.56
C ASN A 50 5.44 -0.65 2.46
N HIS A 51 5.56 -1.69 1.64
CA HIS A 51 6.84 -2.36 1.37
C HIS A 51 7.87 -1.44 0.71
N ASN A 52 7.42 -0.38 0.03
CA ASN A 52 8.27 0.53 -0.74
C ASN A 52 8.59 1.84 0.00
N ILE A 53 8.06 2.08 1.20
CA ILE A 53 8.25 3.35 1.93
C ILE A 53 9.74 3.67 2.12
N ALA A 54 10.55 2.69 2.53
CA ALA A 54 11.99 2.92 2.72
C ALA A 54 12.71 3.33 1.42
N GLY A 55 12.29 2.77 0.28
CA GLY A 55 12.84 3.11 -1.03
C GLY A 55 12.43 4.52 -1.46
N ILE A 56 11.17 4.89 -1.22
CA ILE A 56 10.63 6.22 -1.49
C ILE A 56 11.38 7.26 -0.65
N GLU A 57 11.48 7.07 0.67
CA GLU A 57 12.16 8.00 1.57
C GLU A 57 13.64 8.17 1.21
N LYS A 58 14.35 7.07 0.94
CA LYS A 58 15.75 7.14 0.52
C LYS A 58 15.92 7.93 -0.77
N THR A 59 15.04 7.71 -1.75
CA THR A 59 15.09 8.40 -3.04
C THR A 59 14.75 9.88 -2.87
N LEU A 60 13.72 10.19 -2.09
CA LEU A 60 13.33 11.56 -1.77
C LEU A 60 14.48 12.34 -1.13
N MET A 61 15.12 11.77 -0.11
CA MET A 61 16.25 12.40 0.58
C MET A 61 17.46 12.58 -0.35
N HIS A 62 17.74 11.62 -1.22
CA HIS A 62 18.85 11.72 -2.16
C HIS A 62 18.61 12.84 -3.19
N VAL A 63 17.41 12.88 -3.78
CA VAL A 63 17.02 13.91 -4.76
C VAL A 63 16.97 15.30 -4.10
N ALA A 64 16.47 15.41 -2.88
CA ALA A 64 16.44 16.67 -2.15
C ALA A 64 17.86 17.25 -1.97
N LYS A 65 18.84 16.42 -1.59
CA LYS A 65 20.24 16.87 -1.48
C LYS A 65 20.80 17.37 -2.81
N GLN A 66 20.60 16.62 -3.89
CA GLN A 66 21.04 17.03 -5.23
C GLN A 66 20.42 18.37 -5.66
N ILE A 67 19.15 18.58 -5.33
CA ILE A 67 18.46 19.81 -5.68
C ILE A 67 18.99 21.00 -4.88
N PHE A 68 19.07 20.88 -3.55
CA PHE A 68 19.32 22.03 -2.67
C PHE A 68 20.80 22.26 -2.33
N GLU A 69 21.62 21.22 -2.32
CA GLU A 69 23.05 21.31 -2.01
C GLU A 69 23.89 21.42 -3.29
N ASP A 70 23.55 20.62 -4.31
CA ASP A 70 24.31 20.55 -5.56
C ASP A 70 23.76 21.48 -6.67
N ASN A 71 22.67 22.22 -6.41
CA ASN A 71 21.99 23.14 -7.35
C ASN A 71 21.70 22.52 -8.74
N VAL A 72 21.40 21.22 -8.80
CA VAL A 72 21.22 20.50 -10.07
C VAL A 72 20.10 21.09 -10.94
N LEU A 73 19.12 21.76 -10.32
CA LEU A 73 18.04 22.44 -11.04
C LEU A 73 18.53 23.51 -12.01
N ASP A 74 19.64 24.19 -11.73
CA ASP A 74 20.19 25.23 -12.61
C ASP A 74 20.60 24.68 -13.98
N SER A 75 20.88 23.37 -14.04
CA SER A 75 21.27 22.66 -15.27
C SER A 75 20.10 22.03 -16.03
N LEU A 76 18.90 21.97 -15.43
CA LEU A 76 17.72 21.29 -15.98
C LEU A 76 16.70 22.29 -16.53
N LYS A 77 16.37 22.16 -17.82
CA LYS A 77 15.26 22.89 -18.43
C LYS A 77 13.96 22.15 -18.15
N LEU A 78 13.24 22.56 -17.13
CA LEU A 78 11.92 22.01 -16.80
C LEU A 78 10.83 22.66 -17.68
N PRO A 79 9.81 21.89 -18.13
CA PRO A 79 8.68 22.45 -18.85
C PRO A 79 7.80 23.32 -17.93
N GLU A 80 7.35 24.47 -18.42
CA GLU A 80 6.44 25.36 -17.69
C GLU A 80 4.98 24.85 -17.73
N PRO A 81 4.16 25.03 -16.67
CA PRO A 81 4.52 25.50 -15.32
C PRO A 81 4.84 24.33 -14.39
N TRP A 82 5.93 24.46 -13.63
CA TRP A 82 6.41 23.42 -12.73
C TRP A 82 5.63 23.35 -11.41
N ILE A 83 5.05 24.45 -10.92
CA ILE A 83 4.01 24.59 -9.87
C ILE A 83 3.45 26.03 -9.97
N LYS A 84 2.16 26.25 -9.66
CA LYS A 84 1.54 27.58 -9.53
C LYS A 84 1.86 28.23 -8.19
#